data_AF-A0A350T7B9-F1
#
_entry.id   AF-A0A350T7B9-F1
#
_cell.length_a   1.000
_cell.length_b   1.000
_cell.length_c   1.000
_cell.angle_alpha   90.00
_cell.angle_beta   90.00
_cell.angle_gamma   90.00
#
_symmetry.space_group_name_H-M   'P 1'
#
loop_
_entity.id
_entity.type
_entity.pdbx_description
1 polymer ?
#
loop_
_entity_poly.entity_id
_entity_poly.type
_entity_poly.pdbx_seq_one_letter_code
_entity_poly.pdbx_strand_id
1 'polypeptide(L)'
;MSDQSTPAPEQRLTPASIGDLVRSLDWRLELLGVFLVLAESALIYLVTGLFLSDRSPAAHVLPAWIVAFVMLTAYLVPRVLDEWRVWDVRYETMMGGAIVVTLLVSVKSGAFPGIAVWDIGWLREMIRALALLDNDAVRPVWGIVALVAFAWWRGRTRELPSVDSAYLTLRAGSAILALLMIVILLASDTGDEIHQRLSAATVTFYVCALAAIGIARLKLEGFRTSS
;
A
#
# COMPACT_ATOMS: atom_id res chain seq x y z
N MET A 1 13.86 -52.38 -3.00
CA MET A 1 12.74 -51.56 -3.49
C MET A 1 12.04 -51.05 -2.25
N SER A 2 12.55 -49.95 -1.70
CA SER A 2 12.13 -49.39 -0.40
C SER A 2 11.16 -48.25 -0.65
N ASP A 3 9.91 -48.46 -0.23
CA ASP A 3 8.83 -47.47 -0.24
C ASP A 3 9.27 -46.25 0.57
N GLN A 4 9.61 -45.15 -0.13
CA GLN A 4 9.68 -43.84 0.46
C GLN A 4 8.23 -43.36 0.65
N SER A 5 7.68 -43.65 1.83
CA SER A 5 6.44 -43.05 2.30
C SER A 5 6.57 -41.53 2.22
N THR A 6 5.91 -40.94 1.22
CA THR A 6 5.77 -39.50 1.09
C THR A 6 5.07 -39.02 2.37
N PRO A 7 5.65 -38.11 3.18
CA PRO A 7 4.96 -37.61 4.34
C PRO A 7 3.65 -36.96 3.87
N ALA A 8 2.54 -37.38 4.47
CA ALA A 8 1.22 -36.83 4.16
C ALA A 8 1.29 -35.29 4.28
N PRO A 9 0.68 -34.53 3.35
CA PRO A 9 0.68 -33.08 3.45
C PRO A 9 0.07 -32.70 4.80
N GLU A 10 0.84 -32.03 5.65
CA GLU A 10 0.37 -31.50 6.92
C GLU A 10 -0.93 -30.74 6.66
N GLN A 11 -2.05 -31.29 7.14
CA GLN A 11 -3.34 -30.62 7.13
C GLN A 11 -3.24 -29.40 8.04
N ARG A 12 -2.76 -28.28 7.52
CA ARG A 12 -2.85 -27.01 8.24
C ARG A 12 -4.33 -26.77 8.53
N LEU A 13 -4.67 -26.67 9.81
CA LEU A 13 -6.03 -26.44 10.28
C LEU A 13 -6.49 -25.06 9.82
N THR A 14 -7.74 -24.95 9.35
CA THR A 14 -8.36 -23.65 9.09
C THR A 14 -8.47 -22.87 10.42
N PRO A 15 -7.96 -21.63 10.50
CA PRO A 15 -8.06 -20.85 11.73
C PRO A 15 -9.53 -20.58 12.05
N ALA A 16 -9.97 -20.98 13.25
CA ALA A 16 -11.36 -20.78 13.70
C ALA A 16 -11.56 -19.39 14.34
N SER A 17 -10.48 -18.72 14.73
CA SER A 17 -10.50 -17.41 15.39
C SER A 17 -9.38 -16.48 14.88
N ILE A 18 -9.54 -15.17 15.12
CA ILE A 18 -8.50 -14.16 14.83
C ILE A 18 -7.21 -14.46 15.61
N GLY A 19 -7.32 -14.97 16.84
CA GLY A 19 -6.16 -15.34 17.66
C GLY A 19 -5.33 -16.46 17.03
N ASP A 20 -6.00 -17.44 16.41
CA ASP A 20 -5.34 -18.55 15.72
C ASP A 20 -4.67 -18.07 14.43
N LEU A 21 -5.32 -17.16 13.69
CA LEU A 21 -4.74 -16.52 12.51
C LEU A 21 -3.46 -15.73 12.87
N VAL A 22 -3.51 -14.90 13.91
CA VAL A 22 -2.34 -14.10 14.32
C VAL A 22 -1.18 -15.00 14.77
N ARG A 23 -1.49 -16.16 15.36
CA ARG A 23 -0.48 -17.17 15.73
C ARG A 23 0.06 -17.96 14.55
N SER A 24 -0.73 -18.18 13.49
CA SER A 24 -0.27 -18.87 12.28
C SER A 24 0.59 -17.98 11.39
N LEU A 25 0.41 -16.66 11.46
CA LEU A 25 1.19 -15.68 10.71
C LEU A 25 2.64 -15.62 11.21
N ASP A 26 3.59 -15.82 10.30
CA ASP A 26 5.01 -15.50 10.54
C ASP A 26 5.15 -13.97 10.60
N TRP A 27 5.02 -13.42 11.81
CA TRP A 27 5.05 -11.98 12.05
C TRP A 27 6.30 -11.31 11.46
N ARG A 28 7.42 -12.02 11.33
CA ARG A 28 8.65 -11.48 10.72
C ARG A 28 8.48 -11.26 9.23
N LEU A 29 7.85 -12.22 8.55
CA LEU A 29 7.57 -12.15 7.11
C LEU A 29 6.55 -11.05 6.82
N GLU A 30 5.51 -10.94 7.65
CA GLU A 30 4.53 -9.87 7.47
C GLU A 30 5.09 -8.49 7.74
N LEU A 31 5.89 -8.34 8.79
CA LEU A 31 6.50 -7.06 9.14
C LEU A 31 7.54 -6.65 8.10
N LEU A 32 8.27 -7.61 7.51
CA LEU A 32 9.09 -7.38 6.31
C LEU A 32 8.25 -6.83 5.14
N GLY A 33 7.13 -7.49 4.82
CA GLY A 33 6.27 -7.06 3.72
C GLY A 33 5.64 -5.68 3.96
N VAL A 34 5.21 -5.39 5.19
CA VAL A 34 4.71 -4.06 5.60
C VAL A 34 5.75 -2.97 5.34
N PHE A 35 7.01 -3.18 5.74
CA PHE A 35 8.06 -2.19 5.47
C PHE A 35 8.35 -2.02 3.98
N LEU A 36 8.31 -3.09 3.18
CA LEU A 36 8.47 -2.97 1.73
C LEU A 36 7.31 -2.19 1.09
N VAL A 37 6.08 -2.39 1.56
CA VAL A 37 4.89 -1.65 1.10
C VAL A 37 4.99 -0.19 1.52
N LEU A 38 5.44 0.09 2.74
CA LEU A 38 5.63 1.46 3.21
C LEU A 38 6.73 2.19 2.41
N ALA A 39 7.83 1.53 2.11
CA ALA A 39 8.88 2.08 1.24
C ALA A 39 8.31 2.42 -0.15
N GLU A 40 7.58 1.50 -0.77
CA GLU A 40 6.92 1.74 -2.05
C GLU A 40 5.88 2.87 -1.96
N SER A 41 5.11 2.93 -0.87
CA SER A 41 4.11 3.98 -0.65
C SER A 41 4.74 5.37 -0.58
N ALA A 42 5.98 5.50 -0.09
CA ALA A 42 6.71 6.76 -0.10
C ALA A 42 7.06 7.22 -1.52
N LEU A 43 7.40 6.29 -2.42
CA LEU A 43 7.62 6.59 -3.84
C LEU A 43 6.31 6.97 -4.53
N ILE A 44 5.24 6.20 -4.30
CA ILE A 44 3.91 6.49 -4.86
C ILE A 44 3.40 7.83 -4.34
N TYR A 45 3.67 8.19 -3.08
CA TYR A 45 3.32 9.49 -2.52
C TYR A 45 3.94 10.64 -3.34
N LEU A 46 5.21 10.54 -3.71
CA LEU A 46 5.87 11.52 -4.57
C LEU A 46 5.23 11.60 -5.97
N VAL A 47 4.90 10.45 -6.56
CA VAL A 47 4.19 10.39 -7.85
C VAL A 47 2.82 11.04 -7.74
N THR A 48 2.05 10.75 -6.68
CA THR A 48 0.75 11.37 -6.45
C THR A 48 0.88 12.87 -6.24
N GLY A 49 1.94 13.35 -5.56
CA GLY A 49 2.21 14.77 -5.42
C GLY A 49 2.48 15.49 -6.74
N LEU A 50 3.02 14.80 -7.75
CA LEU A 50 3.21 15.36 -9.09
C LEU A 50 1.90 15.46 -9.89
N PHE A 51 1.08 14.41 -9.85
CA PHE A 51 -0.11 14.30 -10.73
C PHE A 51 -1.42 14.77 -10.10
N LEU A 52 -1.53 14.75 -8.78
CA LEU A 52 -2.75 15.08 -8.03
C LEU A 52 -2.65 16.45 -7.33
N SER A 53 -1.60 17.23 -7.60
CA SER A 53 -1.47 18.58 -7.03
C SER A 53 -2.47 19.54 -7.67
N ASP A 54 -3.23 20.20 -6.80
CA ASP A 54 -4.34 21.06 -7.17
C ASP A 54 -3.90 22.49 -7.53
N ARG A 55 -4.77 23.25 -8.20
CA ARG A 55 -4.57 24.67 -8.58
C ARG A 55 -4.58 25.63 -7.37
N SER A 56 -4.98 25.16 -6.19
CA SER A 56 -5.14 25.98 -4.98
C SER A 56 -3.96 25.86 -3.99
N PRO A 57 -3.28 26.97 -3.62
CA PRO A 57 -2.08 27.00 -2.77
C PRO A 57 -2.16 26.25 -1.44
N ALA A 58 -3.35 26.13 -0.85
CA ALA A 58 -3.51 25.66 0.53
C ALA A 58 -3.69 24.13 0.67
N ALA A 59 -3.87 23.39 -0.43
CA ALA A 59 -4.26 21.97 -0.39
C ALA A 59 -3.46 21.08 -1.36
N HIS A 60 -2.22 21.45 -1.68
CA HIS A 60 -1.48 20.94 -2.83
C HIS A 60 -1.19 19.44 -2.90
N VAL A 61 -1.30 18.63 -1.84
CA VAL A 61 -0.91 17.20 -1.93
C VAL A 61 -1.90 16.28 -1.24
N LEU A 62 -2.11 15.10 -1.81
CA LEU A 62 -2.87 14.02 -1.17
C LEU A 62 -2.17 13.62 0.14
N PRO A 63 -2.87 13.58 1.30
CA PRO A 63 -2.24 13.17 2.56
C PRO A 63 -1.51 11.83 2.48
N ALA A 64 -0.25 11.78 2.95
CA ALA A 64 0.61 10.60 2.86
C ALA A 64 -0.01 9.35 3.50
N TRP A 65 -0.77 9.53 4.59
CA TRP A 65 -1.45 8.43 5.26
C TRP A 65 -2.50 7.75 4.37
N ILE A 66 -3.12 8.46 3.41
CA ILE A 66 -4.08 7.86 2.47
C ILE A 66 -3.35 6.89 1.55
N VAL A 67 -2.20 7.31 1.00
CA VAL A 67 -1.38 6.45 0.13
C VAL A 67 -0.91 5.21 0.89
N ALA A 68 -0.40 5.38 2.11
CA ALA A 68 0.02 4.28 2.96
C ALA A 68 -1.16 3.35 3.31
N PHE A 69 -2.32 3.91 3.68
CA PHE A 69 -3.53 3.16 4.00
C PHE A 69 -4.01 2.30 2.82
N VAL A 70 -4.10 2.90 1.62
CA VAL A 70 -4.52 2.21 0.40
C VAL A 70 -3.55 1.07 0.06
N MET A 71 -2.26 1.35 0.06
CA MET A 71 -1.21 0.37 -0.27
C MET A 71 -1.15 -0.77 0.74
N LEU A 72 -1.24 -0.47 2.04
CA LEU A 72 -1.26 -1.47 3.10
C LEU A 72 -2.51 -2.32 3.07
N THR A 73 -3.68 -1.72 2.87
CA THR A 73 -4.95 -2.46 2.79
C THR A 73 -4.94 -3.39 1.58
N ALA A 74 -4.45 -2.92 0.44
CA ALA A 74 -4.30 -3.72 -0.76
C ALA A 74 -3.31 -4.88 -0.62
N TYR A 75 -2.33 -4.76 0.28
CA TYR A 75 -1.38 -5.82 0.61
C TYR A 75 -1.92 -6.81 1.66
N LEU A 76 -2.53 -6.30 2.73
CA LEU A 76 -2.95 -7.12 3.88
C LEU A 76 -4.22 -7.91 3.59
N VAL A 77 -5.21 -7.32 2.93
CA VAL A 77 -6.52 -7.97 2.76
C VAL A 77 -6.42 -9.27 1.96
N PRO A 78 -5.79 -9.33 0.79
CA PRO A 78 -5.70 -10.59 0.04
C PRO A 78 -4.97 -11.66 0.85
N ARG A 79 -3.88 -11.29 1.54
CA ARG A 79 -3.12 -12.21 2.40
C ARG A 79 -3.92 -12.78 3.55
N VAL A 80 -4.68 -11.93 4.24
CA VAL A 80 -5.53 -12.37 5.35
C VAL A 80 -6.62 -13.31 4.85
N LEU A 81 -7.22 -13.01 3.68
CA LEU A 81 -8.23 -13.87 3.06
C LEU A 81 -7.65 -15.23 2.61
N ASP A 82 -6.44 -15.22 2.04
CA ASP A 82 -5.72 -16.42 1.62
C ASP A 82 -5.37 -17.31 2.83
N GLU A 83 -4.89 -16.71 3.93
CA GLU A 83 -4.56 -17.43 5.18
C GLU A 83 -5.81 -17.96 5.89
N TRP A 84 -6.92 -17.22 5.84
CA TRP A 84 -8.23 -17.71 6.26
C TRP A 84 -8.82 -18.81 5.36
N ARG A 85 -8.18 -19.09 4.22
CA ARG A 85 -8.65 -20.09 3.25
C ARG A 85 -10.09 -19.83 2.84
N VAL A 86 -10.42 -18.55 2.62
CA VAL A 86 -11.71 -18.18 2.05
C VAL A 86 -11.65 -18.51 0.56
N TRP A 87 -12.47 -19.46 0.13
CA TRP A 87 -12.57 -19.87 -1.28
C TRP A 87 -13.89 -19.41 -1.91
N ASP A 88 -13.95 -19.48 -3.25
CA ASP A 88 -15.13 -19.22 -4.07
C ASP A 88 -15.71 -17.80 -3.92
N VAL A 89 -17.04 -17.68 -4.00
CA VAL A 89 -17.81 -16.43 -4.00
C VAL A 89 -17.56 -15.57 -2.76
N ARG A 90 -17.23 -16.18 -1.62
CA ARG A 90 -16.93 -15.44 -0.38
C ARG A 90 -15.64 -14.64 -0.51
N TYR A 91 -14.65 -15.16 -1.21
CA TYR A 91 -13.40 -14.46 -1.47
C TYR A 91 -13.67 -13.22 -2.33
N GLU A 92 -14.39 -13.40 -3.45
CA GLU A 92 -14.70 -12.30 -4.37
C GLU A 92 -15.55 -11.20 -3.73
N THR A 93 -16.54 -11.58 -2.91
CA THR A 93 -17.41 -10.62 -2.22
C THR A 93 -16.67 -9.85 -1.13
N MET A 94 -15.84 -10.51 -0.31
CA MET A 94 -14.99 -9.83 0.68
C MET A 94 -13.96 -8.93 -0.02
N MET A 95 -13.41 -9.39 -1.14
CA MET A 95 -12.43 -8.63 -1.90
C MET A 95 -13.05 -7.37 -2.51
N GLY A 96 -14.19 -7.51 -3.19
CA GLY A 96 -14.96 -6.39 -3.74
C GLY A 96 -15.38 -5.39 -2.65
N GLY A 97 -15.83 -5.89 -1.50
CA GLY A 97 -16.17 -5.06 -0.34
C GLY A 97 -14.99 -4.24 0.17
N ALA A 98 -13.81 -4.86 0.34
CA ALA A 98 -12.61 -4.17 0.78
C ALA A 98 -12.14 -3.11 -0.23
N ILE A 99 -12.21 -3.39 -1.53
CA ILE A 99 -11.89 -2.43 -2.59
C ILE A 99 -12.82 -1.22 -2.50
N VAL A 100 -14.14 -1.44 -2.41
CA VAL A 100 -15.14 -0.37 -2.30
C VAL A 100 -14.93 0.47 -1.05
N VAL A 101 -14.74 -0.15 0.11
CA VAL A 101 -14.47 0.57 1.36
C VAL A 101 -13.19 1.41 1.26
N THR A 102 -12.11 0.83 0.75
CA THR A 102 -10.84 1.53 0.56
C THR A 102 -10.99 2.71 -0.38
N LEU A 103 -11.73 2.54 -1.48
CA LEU A 103 -12.04 3.60 -2.43
C LEU A 103 -12.83 4.73 -1.77
N LEU A 104 -13.93 4.41 -1.08
CA LEU A 104 -14.80 5.39 -0.43
C LEU A 104 -14.04 6.20 0.63
N VAL A 105 -13.26 5.53 1.48
CA VAL A 105 -12.43 6.19 2.50
C VAL A 105 -11.41 7.13 1.83
N SER A 106 -10.76 6.67 0.76
CA SER A 106 -9.72 7.45 0.07
C SER A 106 -10.29 8.65 -0.68
N VAL A 107 -11.43 8.48 -1.34
CA VAL A 107 -12.12 9.58 -2.03
C VAL A 107 -12.67 10.58 -1.02
N LYS A 108 -13.30 10.11 0.05
CA LYS A 108 -13.84 11.00 1.08
C LYS A 108 -12.76 11.85 1.75
N SER A 109 -11.65 11.22 2.13
CA SER A 109 -10.55 11.90 2.82
C SER A 109 -9.67 12.72 1.87
N GLY A 110 -9.51 12.26 0.62
CA GLY A 110 -8.65 12.90 -0.37
C GLY A 110 -9.35 13.99 -1.19
N ALA A 111 -10.55 13.75 -1.71
CA ALA A 111 -11.24 14.69 -2.59
C ALA A 111 -12.22 15.61 -1.85
N PHE A 112 -12.83 15.15 -0.75
CA PHE A 112 -13.88 15.89 -0.04
C PHE A 112 -13.60 16.05 1.47
N PRO A 113 -12.43 16.55 1.89
CA PRO A 113 -12.07 16.62 3.30
C PRO A 113 -12.99 17.54 4.13
N GLY A 114 -13.54 18.60 3.54
CA GLY A 114 -14.37 19.60 4.23
C GLY A 114 -15.83 19.21 4.47
N ILE A 115 -16.33 18.16 3.83
CA ILE A 115 -17.72 17.70 3.99
C ILE A 115 -17.82 16.70 5.15
N ALA A 116 -18.86 16.77 5.97
CA ALA A 116 -19.07 15.81 7.04
C ALA A 116 -19.27 14.38 6.49
N VAL A 117 -18.78 13.35 7.19
CA VAL A 117 -18.86 11.95 6.72
C VAL A 117 -20.31 11.47 6.59
N TRP A 118 -21.19 11.95 7.47
CA TRP A 118 -22.61 11.60 7.51
C TRP A 118 -23.45 12.30 6.45
N ASP A 119 -22.92 13.34 5.80
CA ASP A 119 -23.62 14.03 4.72
C ASP A 119 -23.41 13.27 3.41
N ILE A 120 -24.46 12.64 2.89
CA ILE A 120 -24.41 11.85 1.65
C ILE A 120 -24.13 12.74 0.41
N GLY A 121 -24.16 14.07 0.55
CA GLY A 121 -23.80 15.02 -0.51
C GLY A 121 -22.45 14.72 -1.18
N TRP A 122 -21.44 14.26 -0.42
CA TRP A 122 -20.15 13.92 -1.01
C TRP A 122 -20.20 12.71 -1.95
N LEU A 123 -21.13 11.75 -1.77
CA LEU A 123 -21.29 10.64 -2.73
C LEU A 123 -21.86 11.15 -4.06
N ARG A 124 -22.78 12.11 -4.00
CA ARG A 124 -23.33 12.73 -5.21
C ARG A 124 -22.24 13.47 -5.97
N GLU A 125 -21.43 14.25 -5.27
CA GLU A 125 -20.30 14.97 -5.87
C GLU A 125 -19.22 14.02 -6.40
N MET A 126 -18.97 12.89 -5.73
CA MET A 126 -18.13 11.82 -6.25
C MET A 126 -18.66 11.27 -7.59
N ILE A 127 -19.96 10.99 -7.70
CA ILE A 127 -20.56 10.48 -8.94
C ILE A 127 -20.46 11.53 -10.06
N ARG A 128 -20.70 12.82 -9.75
CA ARG A 128 -20.51 13.93 -10.70
C ARG A 128 -19.07 14.02 -11.18
N ALA A 129 -18.10 13.96 -10.26
CA ALA A 129 -16.69 13.98 -10.58
C ALA A 129 -16.27 12.78 -11.46
N LEU A 130 -16.81 11.60 -11.19
CA LEU A 130 -16.60 10.41 -12.03
C LEU A 130 -17.20 10.59 -13.44
N ALA A 131 -18.37 11.23 -13.53
CA ALA A 131 -19.01 11.58 -14.79
C ALA A 131 -18.38 12.80 -15.50
N LEU A 132 -17.25 13.31 -15.00
CA LEU A 132 -16.54 14.49 -15.53
C LEU A 132 -17.42 15.76 -15.59
N LEU A 133 -18.41 15.85 -14.69
CA LEU A 133 -19.25 17.02 -14.51
C LEU A 133 -18.61 17.98 -13.50
N ASP A 134 -19.03 19.24 -13.53
CA ASP A 134 -18.66 20.22 -12.50
C ASP A 134 -19.02 19.69 -11.11
N ASN A 135 -18.07 19.82 -10.18
CA ASN A 135 -18.12 19.24 -8.85
C ASN A 135 -17.24 20.02 -7.87
N ASP A 136 -17.49 19.83 -6.58
CA ASP A 136 -16.77 20.52 -5.49
C ASP A 136 -15.52 19.75 -4.99
N ALA A 137 -14.96 18.82 -5.77
CA ALA A 137 -13.81 18.05 -5.34
C ALA A 137 -12.54 18.91 -5.29
N VAL A 138 -11.85 18.88 -4.15
CA VAL A 138 -10.55 19.56 -3.97
C VAL A 138 -9.44 18.86 -4.77
N ARG A 139 -9.62 17.58 -5.12
CA ARG A 139 -8.65 16.79 -5.88
C ARG A 139 -9.37 15.97 -6.93
N PRO A 140 -8.74 15.71 -8.09
CA PRO A 140 -9.38 14.93 -9.13
C PRO A 140 -9.65 13.50 -8.65
N VAL A 141 -10.93 13.16 -8.52
CA VAL A 141 -11.41 11.85 -8.02
C VAL A 141 -10.82 10.71 -8.85
N TRP A 142 -10.68 10.90 -10.17
CA TRP A 142 -10.07 9.93 -11.08
C TRP A 142 -8.64 9.53 -10.69
N GLY A 143 -7.82 10.44 -10.18
CA GLY A 143 -6.47 10.07 -9.76
C GLY A 143 -6.44 9.26 -8.45
N ILE A 144 -7.42 9.48 -7.56
CA ILE A 144 -7.61 8.62 -6.38
C ILE A 144 -8.10 7.23 -6.80
N VAL A 145 -9.04 7.16 -7.75
CA VAL A 145 -9.51 5.89 -8.33
C VAL A 145 -8.35 5.14 -8.96
N ALA A 146 -7.50 5.82 -9.74
CA ALA A 146 -6.32 5.23 -10.36
C ALA A 146 -5.31 4.74 -9.31
N LEU A 147 -5.07 5.50 -8.24
CA LEU A 147 -4.22 5.08 -7.12
C LEU A 147 -4.75 3.79 -6.46
N VAL A 148 -6.05 3.74 -6.18
CA VAL A 148 -6.68 2.57 -5.57
C VAL A 148 -6.60 1.37 -6.50
N ALA A 149 -6.94 1.54 -7.79
CA ALA A 149 -6.83 0.48 -8.79
C ALA A 149 -5.39 -0.04 -8.92
N PHE A 150 -4.40 0.86 -8.98
CA PHE A 150 -2.99 0.52 -9.00
C PHE A 150 -2.57 -0.26 -7.76
N ALA A 151 -2.94 0.20 -6.57
CA ALA A 151 -2.58 -0.45 -5.32
C ALA A 151 -3.14 -1.87 -5.22
N TRP A 152 -4.41 -2.07 -5.61
CA TRP A 152 -5.04 -3.39 -5.61
C TRP A 152 -4.45 -4.33 -6.67
N TRP A 153 -4.19 -3.83 -7.87
CA TRP A 153 -3.47 -4.59 -8.90
C TRP A 153 -2.07 -4.98 -8.41
N ARG A 154 -1.34 -4.03 -7.80
CA ARG A 154 0.00 -4.23 -7.26
C ARG A 154 0.03 -5.20 -6.09
N GLY A 155 -0.96 -5.14 -5.21
CA GLY A 155 -1.14 -6.05 -4.07
C GLY A 155 -1.34 -7.50 -4.53
N ARG A 156 -2.16 -7.71 -5.56
CA ARG A 156 -2.42 -9.05 -6.13
C ARG A 156 -1.21 -9.63 -6.88
N THR A 157 -0.41 -8.77 -7.52
CA THR A 157 0.76 -9.18 -8.31
C THR A 157 2.06 -9.21 -7.49
N ARG A 158 1.98 -9.00 -6.18
CA ARG A 158 3.17 -8.93 -5.32
C ARG A 158 3.75 -10.32 -5.08
N GLU A 159 5.04 -10.45 -5.36
CA GLU A 159 5.81 -11.63 -4.96
C GLU A 159 5.94 -11.71 -3.43
N LEU A 160 6.23 -12.91 -2.94
CA LEU A 160 6.48 -13.14 -1.52
C LEU A 160 7.71 -12.32 -1.06
N PRO A 161 7.64 -11.67 0.12
CA PRO A 161 8.72 -10.84 0.61
C PRO A 161 9.93 -11.71 0.94
N SER A 162 11.04 -11.38 0.31
CA SER A 162 12.33 -12.07 0.40
C SER A 162 13.47 -11.09 0.63
N VAL A 163 14.63 -11.60 1.03
CA VAL A 163 15.85 -10.81 1.18
C VAL A 163 16.22 -10.13 -0.15
N ASP A 164 16.09 -10.87 -1.26
CA ASP A 164 16.36 -10.35 -2.60
C ASP A 164 15.40 -9.22 -2.97
N SER A 165 14.11 -9.37 -2.64
CA SER A 165 13.12 -8.31 -2.86
C SER A 165 13.43 -7.04 -2.07
N ALA A 166 14.00 -7.16 -0.86
CA ALA A 166 14.39 -6.01 -0.05
C ALA A 166 15.59 -5.26 -0.65
N TYR A 167 16.60 -5.99 -1.12
CA TYR A 167 17.73 -5.39 -1.83
C TYR A 167 17.33 -4.79 -3.18
N LEU A 168 16.44 -5.45 -3.92
CA LEU A 168 15.90 -4.94 -5.18
C LEU A 168 15.11 -3.65 -4.95
N THR A 169 14.26 -3.62 -3.92
CA THR A 169 13.49 -2.42 -3.52
C THR A 169 14.42 -1.28 -3.16
N LEU A 170 15.50 -1.52 -2.41
CA LEU A 170 16.48 -0.49 -2.08
C LEU A 170 17.17 0.03 -3.35
N ARG A 171 17.65 -0.85 -4.24
CA ARG A 171 18.40 -0.46 -5.44
C ARG A 171 17.52 0.27 -6.46
N ALA A 172 16.45 -0.38 -6.89
CA ALA A 172 15.52 0.18 -7.88
C ALA A 172 14.78 1.39 -7.29
N GLY A 173 14.33 1.31 -6.04
CA GLY A 173 13.65 2.40 -5.37
C GLY A 173 14.53 3.63 -5.17
N SER A 174 15.83 3.47 -4.88
CA SER A 174 16.75 4.62 -4.82
C SER A 174 16.92 5.30 -6.17
N ALA A 175 17.01 4.53 -7.26
CA ALA A 175 17.10 5.08 -8.61
C ALA A 175 15.82 5.83 -9.01
N ILE A 176 14.65 5.24 -8.70
CA ILE A 176 13.34 5.87 -8.93
C ILE A 176 13.21 7.14 -8.08
N LEU A 177 13.60 7.09 -6.81
CA LEU A 177 13.55 8.23 -5.90
C LEU A 177 14.42 9.39 -6.42
N ALA A 178 15.66 9.10 -6.84
CA ALA A 178 16.54 10.10 -7.44
C ALA A 178 15.93 10.73 -8.69
N LEU A 179 15.35 9.92 -9.58
CA LEU A 179 14.64 10.42 -10.76
C LEU A 179 13.44 11.31 -10.39
N LEU A 180 12.61 10.87 -9.44
CA LEU A 180 11.46 11.64 -8.96
C LEU A 180 11.89 12.95 -8.32
N MET A 181 12.98 12.96 -7.55
CA MET A 181 13.54 14.19 -6.99
C MET A 181 13.95 15.17 -8.09
N ILE A 182 14.64 14.71 -9.14
CA ILE A 182 15.03 15.55 -10.27
C ILE A 182 13.77 16.12 -10.96
N VAL A 183 12.79 15.28 -11.26
CA VAL A 183 11.54 15.71 -11.90
C VAL A 183 10.79 16.74 -11.05
N ILE A 184 10.68 16.51 -9.74
CA ILE A 184 10.00 17.44 -8.81
C ILE A 184 10.73 18.77 -8.78
N LEU A 185 12.07 18.77 -8.66
CA LEU A 185 12.88 19.99 -8.65
C LEU A 185 12.77 20.79 -9.96
N LEU A 186 12.67 20.11 -11.10
CA LEU A 186 12.49 20.74 -12.40
C LEU A 186 11.07 21.30 -12.61
N ALA A 187 10.07 20.68 -11.98
CA ALA A 187 8.66 21.06 -12.12
C ALA A 187 8.20 22.13 -11.11
N SER A 188 9.05 22.49 -10.15
CA SER A 188 8.66 23.33 -9.01
C SER A 188 9.19 24.75 -9.03
N ASP A 189 8.30 25.73 -8.88
CA ASP A 189 8.65 27.17 -8.81
C ASP A 189 8.83 27.72 -7.37
N THR A 190 8.35 27.02 -6.33
CA THR A 190 8.40 27.49 -4.93
C THR A 190 9.07 26.48 -3.98
N GLY A 191 10.15 26.88 -3.32
CA GLY A 191 11.08 25.98 -2.62
C GLY A 191 10.60 25.36 -1.31
N ASP A 192 9.97 26.10 -0.39
CA ASP A 192 9.98 25.69 1.02
C ASP A 192 9.10 24.47 1.35
N GLU A 193 7.87 24.38 0.83
CA GLU A 193 7.00 23.22 1.09
C GLU A 193 7.51 21.93 0.42
N ILE A 194 8.24 22.08 -0.68
CA ILE A 194 8.74 20.96 -1.49
C ILE A 194 9.91 20.29 -0.79
N HIS A 195 10.82 21.07 -0.17
CA HIS A 195 11.94 20.52 0.60
C HIS A 195 11.47 19.68 1.78
N GLN A 196 10.46 20.14 2.54
CA GLN A 196 9.95 19.37 3.69
C GLN A 196 9.27 18.06 3.24
N ARG A 197 8.56 18.07 2.10
CA ARG A 197 7.87 16.89 1.58
C ARG A 197 8.83 15.88 0.94
N LEU A 198 9.78 16.36 0.15
CA LEU A 198 10.84 15.53 -0.44
C LEU A 198 11.68 14.86 0.64
N SER A 199 12.06 15.60 1.68
CA SER A 199 12.84 15.04 2.80
C SER A 199 12.04 14.00 3.58
N ALA A 200 10.78 14.25 3.92
CA ALA A 200 9.94 13.29 4.63
C ALA A 200 9.75 11.97 3.84
N ALA A 201 9.44 12.06 2.54
CA ALA A 201 9.28 10.88 1.69
C ALA A 201 10.60 10.09 1.53
N THR A 202 11.71 10.81 1.34
CA THR A 202 13.05 10.21 1.21
C THR A 202 13.47 9.49 2.47
N VAL A 203 13.34 10.13 3.64
CA VAL A 203 13.65 9.53 4.94
C VAL A 203 12.77 8.31 5.17
N THR A 204 11.46 8.41 4.90
CA THR A 204 10.52 7.29 5.07
C THR A 204 10.91 6.11 4.17
N PHE A 205 11.24 6.36 2.91
CA PHE A 205 11.70 5.32 1.98
C PHE A 205 12.93 4.58 2.53
N TYR A 206 13.99 5.31 2.90
CA TYR A 206 15.22 4.69 3.38
C TYR A 206 15.04 3.97 4.71
N VAL A 207 14.32 4.57 5.66
CA VAL A 207 14.03 3.93 6.96
C VAL A 207 13.29 2.62 6.75
N CYS A 208 12.25 2.60 5.91
CA CYS A 208 11.47 1.39 5.65
C CYS A 208 12.28 0.34 4.87
N ALA A 209 13.04 0.74 3.85
CA ALA A 209 13.87 -0.19 3.08
C ALA A 209 14.99 -0.82 3.94
N LEU A 210 15.64 -0.04 4.81
CA LEU A 210 16.66 -0.55 5.72
C LEU A 210 16.06 -1.43 6.81
N ALA A 211 14.90 -1.06 7.36
CA ALA A 211 14.18 -1.90 8.32
C ALA A 211 13.84 -3.26 7.71
N ALA A 212 13.31 -3.28 6.47
CA ALA A 212 13.04 -4.49 5.72
C ALA A 212 14.30 -5.37 5.59
N ILE A 213 15.45 -4.81 5.19
CA ILE A 213 16.72 -5.55 5.10
C ILE A 213 17.13 -6.13 6.46
N GLY A 214 17.03 -5.34 7.52
CA GLY A 214 17.36 -5.78 8.88
C GLY A 214 16.55 -6.99 9.32
N ILE A 215 15.23 -6.96 9.11
CA ILE A 215 14.33 -8.07 9.46
C ILE A 215 14.61 -9.31 8.60
N ALA A 216 14.84 -9.10 7.30
CA ALA A 216 15.15 -10.19 6.39
C ALA A 216 16.44 -10.92 6.80
N ARG A 217 17.44 -10.20 7.33
CA ARG A 217 18.68 -10.76 7.87
C ARG A 217 18.47 -11.53 9.18
N LEU A 218 17.71 -10.98 10.12
CA LEU A 218 17.38 -11.67 11.38
C LEU A 218 16.68 -13.01 11.15
N LYS A 219 15.89 -13.12 10.08
CA LYS A 219 15.26 -14.39 9.68
C LYS A 219 16.29 -15.44 9.25
N LEU A 220 17.27 -15.06 8.42
CA LEU A 220 18.33 -15.97 7.96
C LEU A 220 19.22 -16.47 9.10
N GLU A 221 19.51 -15.61 10.07
CA GLU A 221 20.34 -15.97 11.23
C GLU A 221 19.61 -16.93 12.16
N GLY A 222 18.30 -16.76 12.37
CA GLY A 222 17.48 -17.67 13.18
C GLY A 222 17.47 -19.11 12.65
N PHE A 223 17.52 -19.30 11.33
CA PHE A 223 17.60 -20.63 10.72
C PHE A 223 18.99 -21.28 10.86
N ARG A 224 20.06 -20.48 10.96
CA ARG A 224 21.43 -20.99 11.16
C ARG A 224 21.69 -21.45 12.59
N THR A 225 20.98 -20.90 13.57
CA THR A 225 21.15 -21.27 14.99
C THR A 225 20.33 -22.48 15.42
N SER A 226 19.37 -22.93 14.59
CA SER A 226 18.49 -24.07 14.87
C SER A 226 18.90 -25.37 14.18
N SER A 227 20.01 -25.37 13.43
CA SER A 227 20.63 -26.54 12.79
C SER A 227 21.87 -26.97 13.55
#